data_AF-A0A6V8E5R9-F1
#
_entry.id   AF-A0A6V8E5R9-F1
#
_cell.length_a   1.000
_cell.length_b   1.000
_cell.length_c   1.000
_cell.angle_alpha   90.00
_cell.angle_beta   90.00
_cell.angle_gamma   90.00
#
_symmetry.space_group_name_H-M   'P 1'
#
loop_
_entity.id
_entity.type
_entity.pdbx_description
1 polymer ?
#
loop_
_entity_poly.entity_id
_entity_poly.type
_entity_poly.pdbx_seq_one_letter_code
_entity_poly.pdbx_strand_id
1 'polypeptide(L)'
;MPVSEVDTDLDTVGPYNRLSASQVNTYRACKRMWFYEKVLKLKIKQVPVLYVGRAVEEAICRTLKESPSLLLSTASEYTLSKIPLEDDGKPSRDSNNVWPANRILPLDKNQLPNSFQDIEEWAKQRVELHLNTALLEVKKDWERQERKSGDWSEVKFDYCLEMCFNALKFHIKE
;
A
#
# COMPACT_ATOMS: atom_id res chain seq x y z
N MET A 1 4.08 5.63 12.17
CA MET A 1 3.07 5.66 13.24
C MET A 1 3.21 4.41 14.08
N PRO A 2 3.39 4.48 15.41
CA PRO A 2 3.33 3.29 16.25
C PRO A 2 1.93 2.70 16.13
N VAL A 3 1.83 1.44 15.72
CA VAL A 3 0.55 0.72 15.65
C VAL A 3 0.17 0.33 17.07
N SER A 4 -0.75 1.07 17.67
CA SER A 4 -1.36 0.71 18.94
C SER A 4 -2.40 -0.37 18.70
N GLU A 5 -2.20 -1.56 19.26
CA GLU A 5 -3.25 -2.57 19.30
C GLU A 5 -4.38 -2.09 20.19
N VAL A 6 -5.60 -2.27 19.67
CA VAL A 6 -6.82 -2.03 20.45
C VAL A 6 -7.01 -3.27 21.31
N ASP A 7 -7.01 -3.08 22.62
CA ASP A 7 -7.45 -4.12 23.55
C ASP A 7 -8.95 -4.38 23.31
N THR A 8 -9.26 -5.58 22.83
CA THR A 8 -10.64 -5.99 22.49
C THR A 8 -11.55 -6.01 23.71
N ASP A 9 -11.01 -6.26 24.90
CA ASP A 9 -11.79 -6.32 26.14
C ASP A 9 -12.16 -4.92 26.64
N LEU A 10 -11.39 -3.90 26.23
CA LEU A 10 -11.64 -2.49 26.52
C LEU A 10 -12.33 -1.75 25.36
N ASP A 11 -12.55 -2.40 24.21
CA ASP A 11 -13.16 -1.77 23.04
C ASP A 11 -14.68 -1.63 23.18
N THR A 12 -15.11 -0.56 23.85
CA THR A 12 -16.54 -0.24 24.03
C THR A 12 -17.26 0.13 22.74
N VAL A 13 -16.53 0.47 21.68
CA VAL A 13 -17.10 0.84 20.38
C VAL A 13 -17.33 -0.41 19.53
N GLY A 14 -16.38 -1.35 19.58
CA GLY A 14 -16.41 -2.58 18.79
C GLY A 14 -16.07 -2.35 17.30
N PRO A 15 -15.78 -3.42 16.55
CA PRO A 15 -15.20 -3.34 15.22
C PRO A 15 -16.13 -2.72 14.16
N TYR A 16 -17.45 -2.83 14.33
CA TYR A 16 -18.44 -2.41 13.33
C TYR A 16 -19.06 -1.03 13.58
N ASN A 17 -18.88 -0.44 14.77
CA ASN A 17 -19.41 0.89 15.10
C ASN A 17 -18.37 2.00 14.96
N ARG A 18 -17.10 1.67 14.67
CA ARG A 18 -16.05 2.66 14.42
C ARG A 18 -16.30 3.37 13.10
N LEU A 19 -16.40 4.70 13.18
CA LEU A 19 -16.43 5.57 12.01
C LEU A 19 -15.04 5.64 11.38
N SER A 20 -14.87 5.07 10.19
CA SER A 20 -13.65 5.24 9.42
C SER A 20 -13.59 6.63 8.77
N ALA A 21 -12.40 7.13 8.47
CA ALA A 21 -12.21 8.38 7.73
C ALA A 21 -13.00 8.37 6.41
N SER A 22 -13.02 7.22 5.71
CA SER A 22 -13.81 7.04 4.49
C SER A 22 -15.33 7.20 4.73
N GLN A 23 -15.87 6.69 5.84
CA GLN A 23 -17.29 6.87 6.17
C GLN A 23 -17.64 8.33 6.45
N VAL A 24 -16.78 9.04 7.17
CA VAL A 24 -16.96 10.48 7.45
C VAL A 24 -16.92 11.28 6.14
N ASN A 25 -15.98 10.96 5.24
CA ASN A 25 -15.87 11.59 3.93
C ASN A 25 -17.11 11.33 3.07
N THR A 26 -17.59 10.09 3.00
CA THR A 26 -18.84 9.78 2.27
C THR A 26 -20.05 10.51 2.86
N TYR A 27 -20.15 10.60 4.19
CA TYR A 27 -21.26 11.33 4.84
C TYR A 27 -21.23 12.82 4.52
N ARG A 28 -20.04 13.44 4.57
CA ARG A 28 -19.84 14.86 4.24
C ARG A 28 -20.11 15.14 2.77
N ALA A 29 -19.67 14.27 1.86
CA ALA A 29 -19.88 14.41 0.43
C ALA A 29 -21.33 14.16 0.01
N CYS A 30 -21.95 13.07 0.51
CA CYS A 30 -23.33 12.71 0.20
C CYS A 30 -23.95 11.82 1.29
N LYS A 31 -24.74 12.44 2.18
CA LYS A 31 -25.46 11.74 3.26
C LYS A 31 -26.36 10.60 2.76
N ARG A 32 -26.99 10.77 1.60
CA ARG A 32 -27.88 9.76 1.00
C ARG A 32 -27.09 8.52 0.56
N MET A 33 -25.95 8.71 -0.08
CA MET A 33 -25.05 7.62 -0.46
C MET A 33 -24.53 6.89 0.79
N TRP A 34 -24.14 7.63 1.82
CA TRP A 34 -23.72 7.04 3.09
C TRP A 34 -24.83 6.17 3.71
N PHE A 35 -26.08 6.65 3.73
CA PHE A 35 -27.22 5.89 4.25
C PHE A 35 -27.42 4.59 3.46
N TYR A 36 -27.35 4.66 2.12
CA TYR A 36 -27.48 3.48 1.27
C TYR A 36 -26.36 2.45 1.49
N GLU A 37 -25.12 2.87 1.60
CA GLU A 37 -24.00 1.94 1.76
C GLU A 37 -23.84 1.41 3.19
N LYS A 38 -24.07 2.25 4.20
CA LYS A 38 -23.74 1.94 5.61
C LYS A 38 -24.94 1.49 6.41
N VAL A 39 -26.13 2.02 6.15
CA VAL A 39 -27.37 1.60 6.82
C VAL A 39 -28.05 0.50 6.02
N LEU A 40 -28.36 0.72 4.73
CA LEU A 40 -29.03 -0.29 3.89
C LEU A 40 -28.08 -1.37 3.34
N LYS A 41 -26.77 -1.23 3.55
CA LYS A 41 -25.73 -2.17 3.10
C LYS A 41 -25.73 -2.43 1.58
N LEU A 42 -26.21 -1.47 0.78
CA LEU A 42 -26.15 -1.56 -0.67
C LEU A 42 -24.68 -1.51 -1.13
N LYS A 43 -24.33 -2.45 -2.00
CA LYS A 43 -22.95 -2.67 -2.43
C LYS A 43 -22.77 -2.16 -3.86
N ILE A 44 -21.87 -1.18 -4.03
CA ILE A 44 -21.51 -0.63 -5.35
C ILE A 44 -20.71 -1.64 -6.19
N LYS A 45 -20.80 -1.53 -7.53
CA LYS A 45 -20.01 -2.34 -8.45
C LYS A 45 -18.50 -2.09 -8.24
N GLN A 46 -17.70 -3.11 -8.50
CA GLN A 46 -16.25 -3.07 -8.36
C GLN A 46 -15.61 -2.78 -9.72
N VAL A 47 -15.25 -1.51 -9.97
CA VAL A 47 -14.60 -1.06 -11.21
C VAL A 47 -13.08 -1.03 -11.09
N PRO A 48 -12.32 -1.27 -12.17
CA PRO A 48 -10.85 -1.32 -12.15
C PRO A 48 -10.19 -0.09 -11.50
N VAL A 49 -10.73 1.11 -11.72
CA VAL A 49 -10.18 2.36 -11.15
C VAL A 49 -10.09 2.34 -9.62
N LEU A 50 -10.99 1.65 -8.92
CA LEU A 50 -10.91 1.51 -7.46
C LEU A 50 -9.74 0.62 -7.01
N TYR A 51 -9.30 -0.29 -7.87
CA TYR A 51 -8.17 -1.18 -7.64
C TYR A 51 -6.85 -0.51 -8.01
N VAL A 52 -6.86 0.37 -9.04
CA VAL A 52 -5.71 1.20 -9.40
C VAL A 52 -5.23 2.03 -8.21
N GLY A 53 -6.15 2.71 -7.50
CA GLY A 53 -5.79 3.49 -6.32
C GLY A 53 -5.07 2.67 -5.25
N ARG A 54 -5.50 1.43 -5.02
CA ARG A 54 -4.87 0.49 -4.07
C ARG A 54 -3.48 0.06 -4.55
N ALA A 55 -3.33 -0.22 -5.84
CA ALA A 55 -2.04 -0.62 -6.41
C ALA A 55 -1.00 0.51 -6.31
N VAL A 56 -1.40 1.74 -6.60
CA VAL A 56 -0.56 2.94 -6.47
C VAL A 56 -0.17 3.17 -5.00
N GLU A 57 -1.14 3.09 -4.08
CA GLU A 57 -0.87 3.22 -2.64
C GLU A 57 0.10 2.15 -2.15
N GLU A 58 -0.11 0.89 -2.53
CA GLU A 58 0.77 -0.22 -2.15
C GLU A 58 2.18 -0.03 -2.69
N ALA A 59 2.33 0.35 -3.97
CA ALA A 59 3.63 0.59 -4.58
C ALA A 59 4.42 1.68 -3.87
N ILE A 60 3.77 2.81 -3.57
CA ILE A 60 4.37 3.93 -2.84
C ILE A 60 4.72 3.53 -1.40
N CYS A 61 3.80 2.88 -0.70
CA CYS A 61 4.03 2.43 0.67
C CYS A 61 5.20 1.45 0.78
N ARG A 62 5.38 0.56 -0.22
CA ARG A 62 6.54 -0.32 -0.30
C ARG A 62 7.82 0.48 -0.49
N THR A 63 7.86 1.39 -1.46
CA THR A 63 9.04 2.25 -1.71
C THR A 63 9.42 3.08 -0.48
N LEU A 64 8.44 3.68 0.22
CA LEU A 64 8.71 4.52 1.40
C LEU A 64 9.15 3.72 2.65
N LYS A 65 8.89 2.40 2.70
CA LYS A 65 9.41 1.51 3.75
C LYS A 65 10.84 1.05 3.47
N GLU A 66 11.31 1.21 2.24
CA GLU A 66 12.65 0.83 1.83
C GLU A 66 13.65 1.97 2.07
N SER A 67 14.94 1.65 2.04
CA SER A 67 16.00 2.64 2.20
C SER A 67 17.04 2.52 1.09
N PRO A 68 17.44 3.63 0.45
CA PRO A 68 18.52 3.64 -0.53
C PRO A 68 19.89 3.29 0.06
N SER A 69 20.04 3.31 1.39
CA SER A 69 21.27 2.86 2.05
C SER A 69 21.38 1.34 2.22
N LEU A 70 20.27 0.63 2.04
CA LEU A 70 20.18 -0.82 2.23
C LEU A 70 19.87 -1.56 0.93
N LEU A 71 19.13 -0.92 0.02
CA LEU A 71 18.63 -1.57 -1.20
C LEU A 71 19.06 -0.81 -2.45
N LEU A 72 19.62 -1.54 -3.40
CA LEU A 72 19.83 -1.04 -4.76
C LEU A 72 18.47 -0.83 -5.43
N SER A 73 18.41 0.12 -6.37
CA SER A 73 17.18 0.38 -7.13
C SER A 73 16.68 -0.85 -7.88
N THR A 74 17.60 -1.73 -8.30
CA THR A 74 17.34 -2.99 -9.02
C THR A 74 17.12 -4.21 -8.13
N ALA A 75 17.12 -4.05 -6.80
CA ALA A 75 16.87 -5.16 -5.88
C ALA A 75 15.50 -5.80 -6.15
N SER A 76 15.30 -7.07 -5.79
CA SER A 76 13.98 -7.67 -5.95
C SER A 76 12.94 -6.94 -5.07
N GLU A 77 11.75 -6.79 -5.61
CA GLU A 77 10.54 -6.33 -4.92
C GLU A 77 10.15 -7.23 -3.74
N TYR A 78 10.63 -8.47 -3.69
CA TYR A 78 10.36 -9.43 -2.61
C TYR A 78 11.42 -9.42 -1.50
N THR A 79 12.43 -8.55 -1.58
CA THR A 79 13.55 -8.54 -0.60
C THR A 79 13.05 -8.40 0.84
N LEU A 80 12.02 -7.57 1.07
CA LEU A 80 11.43 -7.33 2.40
C LEU A 80 10.08 -8.05 2.63
N SER A 81 9.63 -8.91 1.70
CA SER A 81 8.25 -9.44 1.73
C SER A 81 8.02 -10.54 2.76
N LYS A 82 9.07 -11.24 3.21
CA LYS A 82 8.98 -12.38 4.14
C LYS A 82 8.88 -11.94 5.60
N ILE A 83 7.82 -11.21 5.93
CA ILE A 83 7.56 -10.77 7.30
C ILE A 83 7.20 -12.00 8.16
N PRO A 84 7.85 -12.24 9.31
CA PRO A 84 7.44 -13.30 10.23
C PRO A 84 6.07 -12.93 10.81
N LEU A 85 5.07 -13.78 10.59
CA LEU A 85 3.71 -13.61 11.09
C LEU A 85 3.40 -14.72 12.10
N GLU A 86 2.64 -14.39 13.14
CA GLU A 86 2.03 -15.36 14.05
C GLU A 86 0.80 -16.03 13.40
N ASP A 87 0.23 -17.05 14.04
CA ASP A 87 -0.95 -17.79 13.57
C ASP A 87 -2.19 -16.90 13.35
N ASP A 88 -2.29 -15.79 14.09
CA ASP A 88 -3.36 -14.80 13.95
C ASP A 88 -3.11 -13.78 12.82
N GLY A 89 -2.02 -13.94 12.07
CA GLY A 89 -1.62 -13.09 10.96
C GLY A 89 -0.95 -11.77 11.36
N LYS A 90 -0.67 -11.55 12.65
CA LYS A 90 0.04 -10.35 13.11
C LYS A 90 1.56 -10.51 12.94
N PRO A 91 2.30 -9.41 12.72
CA PRO A 91 3.76 -9.47 12.74
C PRO A 91 4.30 -9.98 14.08
N SER A 92 5.21 -10.94 14.01
CA SER A 92 5.77 -11.58 15.19
C SER A 92 6.52 -10.59 16.08
N ARG A 93 6.30 -10.71 17.40
CA ARG A 93 7.04 -9.96 18.43
C ARG A 93 8.15 -10.77 19.08
N ASP A 94 8.32 -12.03 18.68
CA ASP A 94 9.41 -12.86 19.20
C ASP A 94 10.75 -12.31 18.72
N SER A 95 11.63 -11.98 19.68
CA SER A 95 12.99 -11.51 19.41
C SER A 95 13.85 -12.57 18.70
N ASN A 96 13.47 -13.84 18.76
CA ASN A 96 14.18 -14.92 18.06
C ASN A 96 13.87 -14.96 16.56
N ASN A 97 12.76 -14.33 16.13
CA ASN A 97 12.39 -14.30 14.73
C ASN A 97 13.26 -13.31 13.94
N VAL A 98 13.89 -13.81 12.88
CA VAL A 98 14.77 -13.00 12.04
C VAL A 98 13.96 -12.27 10.98
N TRP A 99 13.78 -10.97 11.16
CA TRP A 99 13.17 -10.07 10.19
C TRP A 99 14.00 -9.95 8.91
N PRO A 100 13.39 -9.83 7.72
CA PRO A 100 14.11 -9.72 6.44
C PRO A 100 15.15 -8.61 6.42
N ALA A 101 14.80 -7.43 6.97
CA ALA A 101 15.68 -6.27 7.02
C ALA A 101 16.97 -6.54 7.80
N ASN A 102 16.93 -7.39 8.84
CA ASN A 102 18.10 -7.72 9.66
C ASN A 102 19.15 -8.55 8.90
N ARG A 103 18.79 -9.13 7.76
CA ARG A 103 19.70 -9.94 6.92
C ARG A 103 20.40 -9.11 5.85
N ILE A 104 20.04 -7.83 5.72
CA ILE A 104 20.55 -6.96 4.67
C ILE A 104 21.75 -6.20 5.21
N LEU A 105 22.87 -6.31 4.50
CA LEU A 105 24.05 -5.52 4.79
C LEU A 105 23.91 -4.12 4.15
N PRO A 106 24.35 -3.05 4.84
CA PRO A 106 24.40 -1.73 4.25
C PRO A 106 25.24 -1.71 2.96
N LEU A 107 24.82 -0.88 2.01
CA LEU A 107 25.56 -0.69 0.76
C LEU A 107 26.84 0.10 1.01
N ASP A 108 27.82 -0.10 0.12
CA ASP A 108 29.07 0.67 0.13
C ASP A 108 28.79 2.15 -0.13
N LYS A 109 29.62 3.04 0.45
CA LYS A 109 29.47 4.50 0.30
C LYS A 109 29.40 4.97 -1.16
N ASN A 110 30.07 4.26 -2.06
CA ASN A 110 30.10 4.60 -3.49
C ASN A 110 28.78 4.30 -4.21
N GLN A 111 27.91 3.47 -3.61
CA GLN A 111 26.60 3.10 -4.16
C GLN A 111 25.46 3.92 -3.55
N LEU A 112 25.75 4.73 -2.54
CA LEU A 112 24.77 5.59 -1.90
C LEU A 112 24.43 6.77 -2.82
N PRO A 113 23.15 7.17 -2.89
CA PRO A 113 22.76 8.43 -3.51
C PRO A 113 23.48 9.60 -2.86
N ASN A 114 24.06 10.49 -3.66
CA ASN A 114 24.81 11.66 -3.16
C ASN A 114 24.05 12.98 -3.38
N SER A 115 22.95 12.93 -4.11
CA SER A 115 22.09 14.08 -4.38
C SER A 115 20.61 13.73 -4.15
N PHE A 116 19.80 14.77 -3.96
CA PHE A 116 18.34 14.62 -3.93
C PHE A 116 17.80 14.01 -5.24
N GLN A 117 18.43 14.37 -6.37
CA GLN A 117 18.07 13.83 -7.69
C GLN A 117 18.31 12.32 -7.75
N ASP A 118 19.42 11.85 -7.18
CA ASP A 118 19.78 10.43 -7.13
C ASP A 118 18.76 9.63 -6.28
N ILE A 119 18.28 10.23 -5.17
CA ILE A 119 17.24 9.63 -4.32
C ILE A 119 15.92 9.55 -5.09
N GLU A 120 15.56 10.61 -5.82
CA GLU A 120 14.35 10.64 -6.64
C GLU A 120 14.40 9.57 -7.74
N GLU A 121 15.53 9.46 -8.44
CA GLU A 121 15.75 8.43 -9.47
C GLU A 121 15.70 7.02 -8.90
N TRP A 122 16.34 6.80 -7.74
CA TRP A 122 16.25 5.54 -7.01
C TRP A 122 14.79 5.19 -6.68
N ALA A 123 14.04 6.13 -6.10
CA ALA A 123 12.66 5.91 -5.69
C ALA A 123 11.73 5.64 -6.90
N LYS A 124 11.96 6.33 -8.03
CA LYS A 124 11.23 6.09 -9.29
C LYS A 124 11.45 4.67 -9.81
N GLN A 125 12.70 4.19 -9.80
CA GLN A 125 13.00 2.81 -10.21
C GLN A 125 12.36 1.78 -9.27
N ARG A 126 12.39 2.03 -7.94
CA ARG A 126 11.73 1.16 -6.95
C ARG A 126 10.22 1.09 -7.15
N VAL A 127 9.55 2.24 -7.28
CA VAL A 127 8.09 2.27 -7.37
C VAL A 127 7.58 1.62 -8.65
N GLU A 128 8.33 1.68 -9.75
CA GLU A 128 7.98 1.02 -11.01
C GLU A 128 7.96 -0.52 -10.85
N LEU A 129 8.96 -1.08 -10.17
CA LEU A 129 9.02 -2.52 -9.85
C LEU A 129 7.84 -2.95 -8.97
N HIS A 130 7.53 -2.17 -7.93
CA HIS A 130 6.40 -2.48 -7.05
C HIS A 130 5.04 -2.28 -7.75
N LEU A 131 4.90 -1.28 -8.60
CA LEU A 131 3.65 -1.02 -9.32
C LEU A 131 3.30 -2.17 -10.26
N ASN A 132 4.28 -2.74 -10.95
CA ASN A 132 4.08 -3.91 -11.81
C ASN A 132 3.47 -5.08 -11.03
N THR A 133 4.05 -5.42 -9.88
CA THR A 133 3.55 -6.52 -9.05
C THR A 133 2.20 -6.19 -8.41
N ALA A 134 2.04 -4.99 -7.87
CA ALA A 134 0.80 -4.54 -7.26
C ALA A 134 -0.37 -4.57 -8.26
N LEU A 135 -0.19 -4.10 -9.49
CA LEU A 135 -1.22 -4.13 -10.54
C LEU A 135 -1.65 -5.56 -10.90
N LEU A 136 -0.71 -6.51 -10.96
CA LEU A 136 -1.02 -7.91 -11.22
C LEU A 136 -1.82 -8.55 -10.06
N GLU A 137 -1.47 -8.22 -8.82
CA GLU A 137 -2.19 -8.68 -7.62
C GLU A 137 -3.61 -8.11 -7.58
N VAL A 138 -3.77 -6.81 -7.74
CA VAL A 138 -5.10 -6.18 -7.70
C VAL A 138 -5.98 -6.58 -8.88
N LYS A 139 -5.39 -6.92 -10.04
CA LYS A 139 -6.12 -7.49 -11.18
C LYS A 139 -6.73 -8.83 -10.82
N LYS A 140 -5.94 -9.74 -10.24
CA LYS A 140 -6.41 -11.06 -9.79
C LYS A 140 -7.53 -10.92 -8.76
N ASP A 141 -7.39 -9.97 -7.84
CA ASP A 141 -8.41 -9.68 -6.83
C ASP A 141 -9.71 -9.15 -7.45
N TRP A 142 -9.61 -8.23 -8.43
CA TRP A 142 -10.76 -7.73 -9.16
C TRP A 142 -11.46 -8.83 -9.96
N GLU A 143 -10.71 -9.71 -10.63
CA GLU A 143 -11.26 -10.82 -11.43
C GLU A 143 -12.08 -11.80 -10.60
N ARG A 144 -11.73 -11.97 -9.31
CA ARG A 144 -12.43 -12.82 -8.34
C ARG A 144 -13.68 -12.18 -7.75
N GLN A 145 -13.89 -10.88 -7.90
CA GLN A 145 -15.07 -10.22 -7.33
C GLN A 145 -16.34 -10.59 -8.11
N GLU A 146 -17.35 -11.09 -7.39
CA GLU A 146 -18.69 -11.34 -7.94
C GLU A 146 -19.33 -10.07 -8.54
N ARG A 147 -19.02 -8.91 -7.95
CA ARG A 147 -19.55 -7.59 -8.35
C ARG A 147 -18.64 -6.85 -9.32
N LYS A 148 -17.70 -7.52 -9.99
CA LYS A 148 -16.80 -6.88 -10.96
C LYS A 148 -17.59 -6.25 -12.11
N SER A 149 -17.13 -5.11 -12.58
CA SER A 149 -17.75 -4.35 -13.67
C SER A 149 -16.68 -3.51 -14.37
N GLY A 150 -16.92 -3.15 -15.62
CA GLY A 150 -15.94 -2.44 -16.44
C GLY A 150 -14.90 -3.37 -17.05
N ASP A 151 -13.90 -2.81 -17.71
CA ASP A 151 -12.86 -3.56 -18.41
C ASP A 151 -11.47 -3.20 -17.86
N TRP A 152 -10.69 -4.21 -17.48
CA TRP A 152 -9.32 -4.00 -17.01
C TRP A 152 -8.40 -3.49 -18.13
N SER A 153 -8.74 -3.70 -19.40
CA SER A 153 -7.95 -3.19 -20.53
C SER A 153 -7.84 -1.66 -20.57
N GLU A 154 -8.76 -0.96 -19.89
CA GLU A 154 -8.76 0.49 -19.71
C GLU A 154 -7.65 0.97 -18.76
N VAL A 155 -7.15 0.10 -17.88
CA VAL A 155 -6.06 0.43 -16.95
C VAL A 155 -4.74 0.53 -17.73
N LYS A 156 -4.16 1.72 -17.76
CA LYS A 156 -2.87 1.98 -18.42
C LYS A 156 -1.76 2.09 -17.38
N PHE A 157 -0.68 1.34 -17.60
CA PHE A 157 0.48 1.34 -16.71
C PHE A 157 1.07 2.74 -16.56
N ASP A 158 1.30 3.44 -17.68
CA ASP A 158 1.93 4.77 -17.69
C ASP A 158 1.13 5.79 -16.87
N TYR A 159 -0.20 5.75 -16.93
CA TYR A 159 -1.05 6.62 -16.11
C TYR A 159 -0.90 6.31 -14.61
N CYS A 160 -0.84 5.03 -14.24
CA CYS A 160 -0.60 4.63 -12.85
C CYS A 160 0.81 5.03 -12.39
N LEU A 161 1.80 4.93 -13.26
CA LEU A 161 3.17 5.34 -12.98
C LEU A 161 3.28 6.85 -12.76
N GLU A 162 2.58 7.66 -13.56
CA GLU A 162 2.48 9.10 -13.35
C GLU A 162 1.88 9.44 -11.98
N MET A 163 0.82 8.73 -11.56
CA MET A 163 0.26 8.87 -10.20
C MET A 163 1.30 8.57 -9.12
N CYS A 164 2.08 7.49 -9.28
CA CYS A 164 3.16 7.14 -8.36
C CYS A 164 4.23 8.25 -8.32
N PHE A 165 4.69 8.76 -9.46
CA PHE A 165 5.71 9.80 -9.50
C PHE A 165 5.24 11.11 -8.85
N ASN A 166 3.97 11.49 -9.05
CA ASN A 166 3.38 12.63 -8.37
C ASN A 166 3.32 12.43 -6.85
N ALA A 167 2.98 11.22 -6.38
CA ALA A 167 3.00 10.89 -4.97
C ALA A 167 4.43 10.91 -4.39
N LEU A 168 5.42 10.34 -5.08
CA LEU A 168 6.82 10.41 -4.65
C LEU A 168 7.29 11.86 -4.52
N LYS A 169 7.01 12.70 -5.53
CA LYS A 169 7.38 14.12 -5.51
C LYS A 169 6.75 14.88 -4.34
N PHE A 170 5.56 14.47 -3.91
CA PHE A 170 4.90 15.02 -2.73
C PHE A 170 5.62 14.65 -1.43
N HIS A 171 6.06 13.39 -1.29
CA HIS A 171 6.63 12.85 -0.04
C HIS A 171 8.16 12.96 0.09
N ILE A 172 8.91 13.06 -1.00
CA ILE A 172 10.38 12.97 -0.99
C ILE A 172 11.10 14.07 -0.18
N LYS A 173 10.38 15.12 0.24
CA LYS A 173 10.89 16.22 1.06
C LYS A 173 10.49 16.13 2.54
N GLU A 174 9.64 15.18 2.91
CA GLU A 174 9.25 14.92 4.30
C GLU A 174 10.43 14.32 5.09
#